data_AF-A0A852H3N0-F1
#
_entry.id   AF-A0A852H3N0-F1
#
_cell.length_a   1.000
_cell.length_b   1.000
_cell.length_c   1.000
_cell.angle_alpha   90.00
_cell.angle_beta   90.00
_cell.angle_gamma   90.00
#
_symmetry.space_group_name_H-M   'P 1'
#
loop_
_entity.id
_entity.type
_entity.pdbx_description
1 polymer ?
#
loop_
_entity_poly.entity_id
_entity_poly.type
_entity_poly.pdbx_seq_one_letter_code
_entity_poly.pdbx_strand_id
1 'polypeptide(L)'
;SFEGEAWKNVSEEAKELIQGLLTVDPNKRIKMSSLRYNEWLQDGSQLSSNPLMTPDNLGSSGAAVHTYVKATFHAFNKYKREGFCLQNVDKAPLAKRRKMKKTSTSTETRSSSSESSHSSSSHSHGKTTPTKTL
;
A
#
# COMPACT_ATOMS: atom_id res chain seq x y z
N SER A 1 -5.64 -2.30 14.81
CA SER A 1 -5.80 -3.26 15.92
C SER A 1 -5.30 -2.67 17.20
N PHE A 2 -6.08 -2.84 18.26
CA PHE A 2 -5.75 -2.51 19.66
C PHE A 2 -5.67 -3.81 20.46
N GLU A 3 -4.69 -4.64 20.13
CA GLU A 3 -4.54 -6.01 20.63
C GLU A 3 -3.36 -6.11 21.62
N GLY A 4 -3.41 -7.13 22.49
CA GLY A 4 -2.39 -7.39 23.51
C GLY A 4 -2.71 -6.83 24.89
N GLU A 5 -1.96 -7.28 25.91
CA GLU A 5 -2.23 -6.95 27.31
C GLU A 5 -2.20 -5.43 27.56
N ALA A 6 -1.33 -4.70 26.85
CA ALA A 6 -1.22 -3.23 26.96
C ALA A 6 -2.50 -2.47 26.60
N TRP A 7 -3.39 -3.07 25.80
CA TRP A 7 -4.65 -2.45 25.34
C TRP A 7 -5.90 -2.99 26.04
N LYS A 8 -5.75 -4.03 26.86
CA LYS A 8 -6.86 -4.74 27.50
C LYS A 8 -7.71 -3.85 28.42
N ASN A 9 -7.03 -2.99 29.19
CA ASN A 9 -7.69 -2.10 30.16
C ASN A 9 -7.91 -0.67 29.59
N VAL A 10 -7.61 -0.46 28.31
CA VAL A 10 -7.85 0.83 27.64
C VAL A 10 -9.31 0.89 27.21
N SER A 11 -9.97 2.00 27.55
CA SER A 11 -11.39 2.22 27.25
C SER A 11 -11.65 2.25 25.74
N GLU A 12 -12.87 1.93 25.34
CA GLU A 12 -13.21 1.86 23.91
C GLU A 12 -13.25 3.26 23.27
N GLU A 13 -13.70 4.26 24.02
CA GLU A 13 -13.75 5.67 23.59
C GLU A 13 -12.35 6.19 23.21
N ALA A 14 -11.32 5.77 23.96
CA ALA A 14 -9.92 6.09 23.65
C ALA A 14 -9.46 5.44 22.34
N LYS A 15 -9.83 4.18 22.12
CA LYS A 15 -9.49 3.40 20.92
C LYS A 15 -10.16 3.99 19.68
N GLU A 16 -11.45 4.33 19.79
CA GLU A 16 -12.21 4.99 18.72
C GLU A 16 -11.59 6.34 18.35
N LEU A 17 -11.20 7.14 19.34
CA LEU A 17 -10.50 8.40 19.11
C LEU A 17 -9.19 8.20 18.32
N ILE A 18 -8.34 7.26 18.75
CA ILE A 18 -7.08 6.95 18.07
C ILE A 18 -7.33 6.44 16.65
N GLN A 19 -8.35 5.60 16.44
CA GLN A 19 -8.72 5.11 15.13
C GLN A 19 -9.17 6.23 14.20
N GLY A 20 -9.97 7.18 14.70
CA GLY A 20 -10.40 8.35 13.94
C GLY A 20 -9.25 9.30 13.57
N LEU A 21 -8.19 9.37 14.38
CA LEU A 21 -7.00 10.16 14.08
C LEU A 21 -6.07 9.48 13.06
N LEU A 22 -5.86 8.17 13.21
CA LEU A 22 -4.89 7.40 12.42
C LEU A 22 -5.48 6.73 11.18
N THR A 23 -6.79 6.88 10.93
CA THR A 23 -7.42 6.32 9.73
C THR A 23 -6.81 6.87 8.43
N VAL A 24 -6.71 5.99 7.43
CA VAL A 24 -6.17 6.32 6.10
C VAL A 24 -7.17 7.15 5.30
N ASP A 25 -8.46 6.83 5.41
CA ASP A 25 -9.55 7.49 4.69
C ASP A 25 -9.74 8.94 5.19
N PRO A 26 -9.46 9.96 4.35
CA PRO A 26 -9.59 11.36 4.75
C PRO A 26 -11.01 11.77 5.15
N ASN A 27 -12.04 11.09 4.63
CA ASN A 27 -13.44 11.41 4.93
C ASN A 27 -13.86 10.90 6.31
N LYS A 28 -13.23 9.81 6.76
CA LYS A 28 -13.42 9.24 8.10
C LYS A 28 -12.47 9.82 9.14
N ARG A 29 -11.44 10.56 8.71
CA ARG A 29 -10.45 11.16 9.61
C ARG A 29 -11.09 12.30 10.40
N ILE A 30 -10.96 12.24 11.72
CA ILE A 30 -11.44 13.29 12.61
C ILE A 30 -10.72 14.61 12.28
N LYS A 31 -11.51 15.66 12.11
CA LYS A 31 -11.04 17.04 11.93
C LYS A 31 -11.03 17.77 13.27
N MET A 32 -10.25 18.84 13.36
CA MET A 32 -10.09 19.62 14.58
C MET A 32 -11.43 20.16 15.15
N SER A 33 -12.36 20.54 14.28
CA SER A 33 -13.70 21.01 14.65
C SER A 33 -14.50 19.98 15.45
N SER A 34 -14.32 18.69 15.16
CA SER A 34 -15.00 17.58 15.85
C SER A 34 -14.17 17.06 17.01
N LEU A 35 -12.84 17.05 16.89
CA LEU A 35 -11.92 16.58 17.91
C LEU A 35 -12.10 17.29 19.26
N ARG A 36 -12.33 18.61 19.24
CA ARG A 36 -12.53 19.42 20.45
C ARG A 36 -13.77 19.02 21.27
N TYR A 37 -14.71 18.31 20.66
CA TYR A 37 -15.96 17.87 21.28
C TYR A 37 -15.97 16.36 21.55
N ASN A 38 -14.85 15.67 21.34
CA ASN A 38 -14.76 14.25 21.61
C ASN A 38 -14.93 14.00 23.12
N GLU A 39 -15.78 13.03 23.46
CA GLU A 39 -16.18 12.71 24.83
C GLU A 39 -15.00 12.27 25.71
N TRP A 40 -14.00 11.61 25.14
CA TRP A 40 -12.81 11.19 25.87
C TRP A 40 -11.91 12.36 26.30
N LEU A 41 -12.04 13.52 25.64
CA LEU A 41 -11.26 14.74 25.92
C LEU A 41 -12.02 15.77 26.76
N GLN A 42 -13.30 15.55 27.09
CA GLN A 42 -14.08 16.52 27.88
C GLN A 42 -13.75 16.40 29.36
N ASP A 43 -13.62 17.54 30.05
CA ASP A 43 -13.29 17.62 31.49
C ASP A 43 -14.33 16.94 32.41
N GLY A 44 -15.55 16.71 31.91
CA GLY A 44 -16.62 16.01 32.64
C GLY A 44 -16.68 14.50 32.40
N SER A 45 -15.76 13.95 31.59
CA SER A 45 -15.76 12.53 31.25
C SER A 45 -15.25 11.70 32.41
N GLN A 46 -16.05 10.73 32.88
CA GLN A 46 -15.63 9.79 33.91
C GLN A 46 -14.73 8.72 33.29
N LEU A 47 -13.44 9.03 33.18
CA LEU A 47 -12.44 8.15 32.63
C LEU A 47 -12.00 7.09 33.65
N SER A 48 -11.48 5.96 33.14
CA SER A 48 -10.93 4.91 34.00
C SER A 48 -9.63 5.37 34.66
N SER A 49 -9.52 5.18 35.98
CA SER A 49 -8.28 5.38 36.75
C SER A 49 -7.36 4.15 36.77
N ASN A 50 -7.64 3.14 35.94
CA ASN A 50 -6.83 1.92 35.91
C ASN A 50 -5.40 2.23 35.43
N PRO A 51 -4.37 1.70 36.11
CA PRO A 51 -2.99 1.93 35.71
C PRO A 51 -2.74 1.34 34.32
N LEU A 52 -2.16 2.14 33.44
CA LEU A 52 -1.74 1.71 32.10
C LEU A 52 -0.37 1.04 32.17
N MET A 53 -0.09 0.13 31.24
CA MET A 53 1.22 -0.54 31.14
C MET A 53 2.33 0.35 30.54
N THR A 54 2.01 1.59 30.15
CA THR A 54 2.94 2.53 29.51
C THR A 54 4.21 2.77 30.35
N PRO A 55 4.14 3.04 31.68
CA PRO A 55 5.34 3.21 32.50
C PRO A 55 6.27 1.99 32.46
N ASP A 56 5.73 0.78 32.59
CA ASP A 56 6.51 -0.46 32.60
C ASP A 56 7.16 -0.74 31.23
N ASN A 57 6.41 -0.52 30.15
CA ASN A 57 6.90 -0.68 28.78
C ASN A 57 8.01 0.34 28.44
N LEU A 58 7.88 1.60 28.89
CA LEU A 58 8.92 2.60 28.68
C LEU A 58 10.15 2.36 29.57
N GLY A 59 9.97 1.86 30.78
CA GLY A 59 11.07 1.51 31.69
C GLY A 59 11.96 0.40 31.14
N SER A 60 11.36 -0.61 30.51
CA SER A 60 12.10 -1.74 29.92
C SER A 60 12.64 -1.48 28.50
N SER A 61 11.89 -0.73 27.69
CA SER A 61 12.14 -0.64 26.23
C SER A 61 12.20 0.79 25.67
N GLY A 62 12.38 1.82 26.52
CA GLY A 62 12.28 3.22 26.13
C GLY A 62 13.16 3.65 24.94
N ALA A 63 14.41 3.19 24.88
CA ALA A 63 15.31 3.50 23.76
C ALA A 63 14.83 2.91 22.41
N ALA A 64 14.27 1.70 22.45
CA ALA A 64 13.68 1.07 21.27
C ALA A 64 12.40 1.80 20.83
N VAL A 65 11.52 2.14 21.78
CA VAL A 65 10.30 2.93 21.52
C VAL A 65 10.66 4.25 20.84
N HIS A 66 11.64 4.99 21.34
CA HIS A 66 12.10 6.24 20.73
C HIS A 66 12.55 6.05 19.28
N THR A 67 13.34 5.00 19.02
CA THR A 67 13.81 4.68 17.67
C THR A 67 12.67 4.35 16.72
N TYR A 68 11.69 3.53 17.16
CA TYR A 68 10.54 3.15 16.34
C TYR A 68 9.60 4.31 16.05
N VAL A 69 9.33 5.17 17.04
CA VAL A 69 8.52 6.37 16.84
C VAL A 69 9.18 7.29 15.80
N LYS A 70 10.49 7.52 15.92
CA LYS A 70 11.26 8.32 14.95
C LYS A 70 11.19 7.74 13.54
N ALA A 71 11.37 6.43 13.40
CA ALA A 71 11.27 5.75 12.11
C ALA A 71 9.85 5.86 11.51
N THR A 72 8.82 5.76 12.34
CA THR A 72 7.41 5.87 11.92
C THR A 72 7.09 7.25 11.36
N PHE A 73 7.47 8.32 12.05
CA PHE A 73 7.29 9.69 11.55
C PHE A 73 8.11 9.96 10.29
N HIS A 74 9.34 9.43 10.21
CA HIS A 74 10.14 9.53 8.99
C HIS A 74 9.43 8.88 7.79
N ALA A 75 8.88 7.68 7.95
CA ALA A 75 8.13 6.99 6.91
C ALA A 75 6.86 7.75 6.49
N PHE A 76 6.10 8.27 7.46
CA PHE A 76 4.91 9.07 7.19
C PHE A 76 5.23 10.34 6.39
N ASN A 77 6.26 11.08 6.79
CA ASN A 77 6.67 12.30 6.11
C ASN A 77 7.22 12.03 4.71
N LYS A 78 7.95 10.92 4.53
CA LYS A 78 8.40 10.47 3.22
C LYS A 78 7.21 10.21 2.30
N TYR A 79 6.22 9.45 2.77
CA TYR A 79 4.98 9.20 2.02
C TYR A 79 4.24 10.51 1.67
N LYS A 80 4.17 11.47 2.59
CA LYS A 80 3.50 12.76 2.35
C LYS A 80 4.21 13.61 1.29
N ARG A 81 5.54 13.57 1.23
CA ARG A 81 6.33 14.38 0.29
C ARG A 81 6.45 13.72 -1.08
N GLU A 82 6.75 12.42 -1.11
CA GLU A 82 7.10 11.69 -2.33
C GLU A 82 5.90 10.93 -2.91
N GLY A 83 4.80 10.82 -2.16
CA GLY A 83 3.71 9.90 -2.47
C GLY A 83 4.13 8.44 -2.36
N PHE A 84 3.32 7.54 -2.90
CA PHE A 84 3.73 6.16 -3.16
C PHE A 84 4.18 6.06 -4.62
N CYS A 85 5.47 6.27 -4.86
CA CYS A 85 6.07 6.08 -6.17
C CYS A 85 6.79 4.73 -6.23
N LEU A 86 6.27 3.80 -7.02
CA LEU A 86 7.02 2.61 -7.40
C LEU A 86 8.27 3.06 -8.17
N GLN A 87 9.44 2.54 -7.79
CA GLN A 87 10.65 2.85 -8.54
C GLN A 87 10.53 2.36 -9.97
N ASN A 88 11.09 3.13 -10.92
CA ASN A 88 11.08 2.77 -12.33
C ASN A 88 11.70 1.36 -12.51
N VAL A 89 10.93 0.49 -13.16
CA VAL A 89 11.25 -0.93 -13.37
C VAL A 89 12.56 -1.10 -14.14
N ASP A 90 12.96 -0.15 -14.98
CA ASP A 90 14.20 -0.21 -15.78
C ASP A 90 15.46 -0.35 -14.91
N LYS A 91 15.43 0.18 -13.69
CA LYS A 91 16.56 0.09 -12.74
C LYS A 91 16.57 -1.22 -11.97
N ALA A 92 15.47 -1.98 -11.95
CA ALA A 92 15.37 -3.23 -11.21
C ALA A 92 16.28 -4.32 -11.83
N PRO A 93 17.03 -5.09 -11.00
CA PRO A 93 17.97 -6.11 -11.50
C PRO A 93 17.32 -7.13 -12.45
N LEU A 94 16.09 -7.53 -12.16
CA LEU A 94 15.34 -8.48 -12.99
C LEU A 94 14.96 -7.91 -14.36
N ALA A 95 14.53 -6.64 -14.42
CA ALA A 95 14.19 -5.98 -15.66
C ALA A 95 15.43 -5.79 -16.55
N LYS A 96 16.58 -5.43 -15.96
CA LYS A 96 17.87 -5.38 -16.65
C LYS A 96 18.22 -6.73 -17.29
N ARG A 97 18.11 -7.83 -16.54
CA ARG A 97 18.33 -9.19 -17.07
C ARG A 97 17.39 -9.54 -18.22
N ARG A 98 16.09 -9.21 -18.08
CA ARG A 98 15.08 -9.46 -19.13
C ARG A 98 15.34 -8.66 -20.40
N LYS A 99 15.80 -7.40 -20.30
CA LYS A 99 16.19 -6.58 -21.46
C LYS A 99 17.37 -7.20 -22.21
N MET A 100 18.40 -7.65 -21.50
CA MET A 100 19.58 -8.30 -22.11
C MET A 100 19.21 -9.59 -22.86
N LYS A 101 18.34 -10.43 -22.29
CA LYS A 101 17.93 -11.68 -22.96
C LYS A 101 17.18 -11.45 -24.28
N LYS A 102 16.44 -10.35 -24.41
CA LYS A 102 15.74 -9.99 -25.67
C LYS A 102 16.69 -9.47 -26.75
N THR A 103 17.80 -8.83 -26.37
CA THR A 103 18.83 -8.39 -27.32
C THR A 103 19.77 -9.52 -27.74
N SER A 104 19.87 -10.60 -26.95
CA SER A 104 20.74 -11.75 -27.22
C SER A 104 20.25 -12.69 -28.33
N THR A 105 19.07 -12.47 -28.92
CA THR A 105 18.65 -13.13 -30.17
C THR A 105 18.67 -12.11 -31.31
N SER A 106 19.84 -11.49 -31.51
CA SER A 106 20.18 -10.88 -32.79
C SER A 106 21.25 -11.78 -33.40
N THR A 107 20.82 -12.89 -34.00
CA THR A 107 21.61 -13.47 -35.08
C THR A 107 21.41 -12.54 -36.26
N GLU A 108 22.38 -11.63 -36.43
CA GLU A 108 22.69 -10.97 -37.69
C GLU A 108 22.72 -12.04 -38.79
N THR A 109 21.63 -12.14 -39.56
CA THR A 109 21.70 -12.59 -40.94
C THR A 109 20.96 -11.58 -41.80
N ARG A 110 21.76 -10.60 -42.27
CA ARG A 110 21.83 -10.11 -43.65
C ARG A 110 20.54 -10.13 -44.47
N SER A 111 20.15 -8.91 -44.86
CA SER A 111 19.21 -8.55 -45.92
C SER A 111 19.33 -9.43 -47.17
N SER A 112 18.18 -9.86 -47.70
CA SER A 112 17.98 -10.13 -49.13
C SER A 112 16.54 -9.80 -49.50
N SER A 113 16.39 -8.76 -50.30
CA SER A 113 15.19 -8.43 -51.07
C SER A 113 14.92 -9.56 -52.07
N SER A 114 13.67 -10.02 -52.20
CA SER A 114 13.18 -10.75 -53.38
C SER A 114 11.66 -10.75 -53.37
N GLU A 115 11.11 -9.83 -54.15
CA GLU A 115 9.74 -9.85 -54.65
C GLU A 115 9.49 -11.19 -55.37
N SER A 116 8.41 -11.91 -55.05
CA SER A 116 7.86 -12.89 -55.97
C SER A 116 6.34 -12.94 -55.84
N SER A 117 5.69 -12.65 -56.96
CA SER A 117 4.26 -12.74 -57.19
C SER A 117 3.86 -14.15 -57.63
N HIS A 118 2.77 -14.68 -57.08
CA HIS A 118 1.83 -15.65 -57.69
C HIS A 118 0.68 -15.86 -56.69
N SER A 119 -0.43 -15.15 -56.85
CA SER A 119 -1.62 -15.59 -57.60
C SER A 119 -2.38 -16.76 -56.96
N SER A 120 -3.47 -16.39 -56.28
CA SER A 120 -4.80 -17.02 -56.25
C SER A 120 -4.94 -18.54 -56.02
N SER A 121 -5.49 -18.90 -54.87
CA SER A 121 -6.57 -19.90 -54.82
C SER A 121 -7.64 -19.48 -53.80
N SER A 122 -8.76 -19.05 -54.35
CA SER A 122 -10.02 -18.80 -53.66
C SER A 122 -10.63 -20.11 -53.18
N HIS A 123 -10.95 -20.24 -51.90
CA HIS A 123 -12.04 -21.10 -51.41
C HIS A 123 -12.80 -20.35 -50.31
N SER A 124 -13.89 -19.72 -50.74
CA SER A 124 -15.03 -19.35 -49.90
C SER A 124 -15.69 -20.60 -49.33
N HIS A 125 -16.24 -20.50 -48.12
CA HIS A 125 -17.34 -21.24 -47.44
C HIS A 125 -16.92 -21.36 -45.96
N GLY A 126 -17.68 -20.99 -44.93
CA GLY A 126 -19.02 -20.49 -44.77
C GLY A 126 -19.18 -20.12 -43.29
N LYS A 127 -20.19 -19.28 -43.02
CA LYS A 127 -20.63 -18.84 -41.68
C LYS A 127 -20.82 -20.01 -40.71
N THR A 128 -20.56 -19.81 -39.41
CA THR A 128 -21.58 -19.68 -38.34
C THR A 128 -20.98 -19.84 -36.93
N THR A 129 -21.23 -18.85 -36.07
CA THR A 129 -21.24 -18.92 -34.61
C THR A 129 -22.31 -19.90 -34.10
N PRO A 130 -22.14 -20.51 -32.91
CA PRO A 130 -23.03 -20.19 -31.78
C PRO A 130 -22.28 -20.17 -30.43
N THR A 131 -22.48 -19.19 -29.54
CA THR A 131 -23.57 -19.00 -28.56
C THR A 131 -23.55 -19.98 -27.37
N LYS A 132 -23.40 -19.38 -26.18
CA LYS A 132 -23.65 -19.90 -24.82
C LYS A 132 -24.87 -20.83 -24.72
N THR A 133 -24.80 -21.83 -23.83
CA THR A 133 -25.76 -21.99 -22.71
C THR A 133 -25.30 -23.04 -21.68
N LEU A 134 -25.58 -22.68 -20.40
CA LEU A 134 -25.65 -23.46 -19.15
C LEU A 134 -24.36 -24.06 -18.58
#